data_AF-A0A7S4J5W4-F1
#
_entry.id   AF-A0A7S4J5W4-F1
#
_cell.length_a   1.000
_cell.length_b   1.000
_cell.length_c   1.000
_cell.angle_alpha   90.00
_cell.angle_beta   90.00
_cell.angle_gamma   90.00
#
_symmetry.space_group_name_H-M   'P 1'
#
loop_
_entity.id
_entity.type
_entity.pdbx_description
1 polymer ?
#
loop_
_entity_poly.entity_id
_entity_poly.type
_entity_poly.pdbx_seq_one_letter_code
_entity_poly.pdbx_strand_id
1 'polypeptide(L)'
;MFFALIMQNEIIKNAQEADQKRQEIEEHQDGSLKEWALYWVPEGWMIWVAGMPALIFSTAVGGFIILVYIPSMIGTVLKLRSGVIGSLHDPHFPKFRASADTIFYNVSNMVYALLGSVGFMWLLVAVIIFLFVWKPTSNTMISLLAWGIGLTITIVLKMVMMMSARKNVNIALYRAKPRSANIWALAMECWNIGLGGGVVLGRLTQFLLASAVWIGRIDVTFLDENVSFMGYGFDYTPTNFRKEILVHEG
;
A
#
# COMPACT_ATOMS: atom_id res chain seq x y z
N MET A 1 23.12 -1.71 -2.51
CA MET A 1 24.00 -0.55 -2.76
C MET A 1 24.27 -0.34 -4.26
N PHE A 2 24.76 -1.34 -5.00
CA PHE A 2 25.01 -1.21 -6.45
C PHE A 2 23.77 -0.78 -7.26
N PHE A 3 22.61 -1.40 -7.01
CA PHE A 3 21.34 -1.02 -7.65
C PHE A 3 20.96 0.46 -7.42
N ALA A 4 21.15 0.97 -6.20
CA ALA A 4 20.82 2.36 -5.89
C ALA A 4 21.70 3.36 -6.64
N LEU A 5 23.00 3.05 -6.82
CA LEU A 5 23.92 3.87 -7.61
C LEU A 5 23.54 3.89 -9.09
N ILE A 6 23.15 2.73 -9.65
CA ILE A 6 22.66 2.66 -11.04
C ILE A 6 21.42 3.54 -11.19
N MET A 7 20.42 3.37 -10.31
CA MET A 7 19.19 4.15 -10.37
C MET A 7 19.44 5.65 -10.18
N GLN A 8 20.37 6.03 -9.30
CA GLN A 8 20.78 7.42 -9.11
C GLN A 8 21.37 8.01 -10.39
N ASN A 9 22.28 7.30 -11.05
CA ASN A 9 22.88 7.75 -12.30
C ASN A 9 21.83 7.87 -13.42
N GLU A 10 20.90 6.92 -13.52
CA GLU A 10 19.79 7.00 -14.48
C GLU A 10 18.86 8.19 -14.20
N ILE A 11 18.56 8.50 -12.93
CA ILE A 11 17.76 9.68 -12.58
C ILE A 11 18.47 10.98 -13.01
N ILE A 12 19.78 11.10 -12.76
CA ILE A 12 20.57 12.27 -13.15
C ILE A 12 20.62 12.41 -14.68
N LYS A 13 20.87 11.31 -15.39
CA LYS A 13 20.88 11.28 -16.84
C LYS A 13 19.53 11.70 -17.42
N ASN A 14 18.43 11.13 -16.93
CA ASN A 14 17.08 11.48 -17.39
C ASN A 14 16.72 12.94 -17.10
N ALA A 15 17.20 13.50 -15.97
CA ALA A 15 17.01 14.92 -15.68
C ALA A 15 17.76 15.82 -16.67
N GLN A 16 19.01 15.48 -16.99
CA GLN A 16 19.82 16.20 -17.98
C GLN A 16 19.21 16.12 -19.39
N GLU A 17 18.76 14.94 -19.81
CA GLU A 17 18.10 14.74 -21.10
C GLU A 17 16.79 15.54 -21.19
N ALA A 18 16.03 15.67 -20.10
CA ALA A 18 14.82 16.49 -20.06
C ALA A 18 15.13 17.98 -20.22
N ASP A 19 16.19 18.48 -19.55
CA ASP A 19 16.62 19.87 -19.68
C ASP A 19 17.16 20.17 -21.08
N GLN A 20 17.91 19.24 -21.70
CA GLN A 20 18.38 19.36 -23.08
C GLN A 20 17.22 19.44 -24.08
N LYS A 21 16.24 18.52 -23.98
CA LYS A 21 15.04 18.55 -24.84
C LYS A 21 14.26 19.85 -24.70
N ARG A 22 14.23 20.42 -23.49
CA ARG A 22 13.57 21.70 -23.25
C ARG A 22 14.31 22.85 -23.93
N GLN A 23 15.64 22.89 -23.85
CA GLN A 23 16.47 23.87 -24.56
C GLN A 23 16.30 23.75 -26.09
N GLU A 24 16.26 22.54 -26.63
CA GLU A 24 16.02 22.31 -28.06
C GLU A 24 14.66 22.89 -28.51
N ILE A 25 13.60 22.70 -27.72
CA ILE A 25 12.27 23.29 -27.98
C ILE A 25 12.32 24.81 -27.90
N GLU A 26 13.10 25.37 -26.97
CA GLU A 26 13.26 26.81 -26.84
C GLU A 26 13.96 27.45 -28.04
N GLU A 27 14.90 26.75 -28.67
CA GLU A 27 15.66 27.23 -29.82
C GLU A 27 14.95 27.03 -31.17
N HIS A 28 14.18 25.95 -31.34
CA HIS A 28 13.67 25.55 -32.67
C HIS A 28 12.21 25.92 -32.96
N GLN A 29 11.42 26.27 -31.95
CA GLN A 29 9.99 26.59 -32.14
C GLN A 29 9.68 28.04 -31.79
N ASP A 30 8.93 28.70 -32.66
CA ASP A 30 8.39 30.04 -32.43
C ASP A 30 6.86 30.01 -32.21
N GLY A 31 6.37 30.95 -31.41
CA GLY A 31 4.94 31.20 -31.21
C GLY A 31 4.23 30.27 -30.21
N SER A 32 2.94 30.06 -30.40
CA SER A 32 2.05 29.36 -29.45
C SER A 32 2.36 27.87 -29.26
N LEU A 33 2.97 27.22 -30.26
CA LEU A 33 3.37 25.80 -30.17
C LEU A 33 4.49 25.59 -29.15
N LYS A 34 5.42 26.55 -29.06
CA LYS A 34 6.49 26.55 -28.07
C LYS A 34 5.93 26.54 -26.64
N GLU A 35 5.00 27.45 -26.35
CA GLU A 35 4.38 27.55 -25.03
C GLU A 35 3.62 26.27 -24.65
N TRP A 36 2.89 25.69 -25.61
CA TRP A 36 2.18 24.44 -25.39
C TRP A 36 3.14 23.27 -25.15
N ALA A 37 4.22 23.14 -25.93
CA ALA A 37 5.22 22.09 -25.75
C ALA A 37 5.93 22.20 -24.39
N LEU A 38 6.36 23.42 -24.02
CA LEU A 38 7.01 23.70 -22.73
C LEU A 38 6.10 23.46 -21.52
N TYR A 39 4.78 23.49 -21.70
CA TYR A 39 3.83 23.19 -20.64
C TYR A 39 3.79 21.69 -20.29
N TRP A 40 3.94 20.81 -21.29
CA TRP A 40 3.87 19.35 -21.10
C TRP A 40 5.20 18.71 -20.75
N VAL A 41 6.31 19.28 -21.21
CA VAL A 41 7.66 18.76 -20.93
C VAL A 41 8.05 19.05 -19.48
N PRO A 42 8.37 18.02 -18.66
CA PRO A 42 8.81 18.23 -17.28
C PRO A 42 10.22 18.85 -17.24
N GLU A 43 10.48 19.67 -16.23
CA GLU A 43 11.81 20.25 -15.99
C GLU A 43 12.70 19.21 -15.28
N GLY A 44 14.02 19.19 -15.54
CA GLY A 44 14.92 18.19 -15.00
C GLY A 44 14.92 18.11 -13.47
N TRP A 45 14.78 19.26 -12.79
CA TRP A 45 14.65 19.29 -11.32
C TRP A 45 13.40 18.56 -10.81
N MET A 46 12.32 18.50 -11.58
CA MET A 46 11.09 17.80 -11.18
C MET A 46 11.32 16.29 -11.12
N ILE A 47 12.06 15.75 -12.10
CA ILE A 47 12.46 14.34 -12.15
C ILE A 47 13.38 14.03 -10.97
N TRP A 48 14.33 14.93 -10.67
CA TRP A 48 15.25 14.77 -9.55
C TRP A 48 14.54 14.77 -8.18
N VAL A 49 13.64 15.73 -7.96
CA VAL A 49 12.84 15.85 -6.73
C VAL A 49 11.89 14.67 -6.55
N ALA A 50 11.36 14.09 -7.63
CA ALA A 50 10.53 12.88 -7.53
C ALA A 50 11.37 11.62 -7.31
N GLY A 51 12.48 11.48 -8.04
CA GLY A 51 13.29 10.26 -8.07
C GLY A 51 14.12 10.03 -6.81
N MET A 52 14.76 11.08 -6.26
CA MET A 52 15.68 10.94 -5.13
C MET A 52 14.99 10.50 -3.82
N PRO A 53 13.90 11.14 -3.36
CA PRO A 53 13.18 10.68 -2.17
C PRO A 53 12.60 9.27 -2.35
N ALA A 54 12.09 8.95 -3.54
CA ALA A 54 11.60 7.62 -3.86
C ALA A 54 12.69 6.55 -3.79
N LEU A 55 13.91 6.88 -4.23
CA LEU A 55 15.08 5.99 -4.15
C LEU A 55 15.50 5.73 -2.69
N ILE A 56 15.55 6.79 -1.88
CA ILE A 56 15.87 6.67 -0.45
C ILE A 56 14.81 5.80 0.25
N PHE A 57 13.54 6.08 0.01
CA PHE A 57 12.42 5.37 0.62
C PHE A 57 12.39 3.88 0.21
N SER A 58 12.50 3.59 -1.09
CA SER A 58 12.52 2.21 -1.58
C SER A 58 13.73 1.41 -1.07
N THR A 59 14.89 2.05 -0.91
CA THR A 59 16.07 1.43 -0.30
C THR A 59 15.83 1.12 1.18
N ALA A 60 15.21 2.03 1.93
CA ALA A 60 14.84 1.79 3.32
C ALA A 60 13.83 0.64 3.46
N VAL A 61 12.82 0.58 2.59
CA VAL A 61 11.85 -0.53 2.53
C VAL A 61 12.54 -1.85 2.20
N GLY A 62 13.45 -1.87 1.22
CA GLY A 62 14.24 -3.06 0.92
C GLY A 62 15.07 -3.56 2.11
N GLY A 63 15.72 -2.64 2.84
CA GLY A 63 16.42 -2.96 4.08
C GLY A 63 15.50 -3.55 5.15
N PHE A 64 14.31 -2.95 5.34
CA PHE A 64 13.30 -3.45 6.27
C PHE A 64 12.80 -4.85 5.89
N ILE A 65 12.51 -5.11 4.61
CA ILE A 65 12.09 -6.43 4.14
C ILE A 65 13.15 -7.47 4.44
N ILE A 66 14.44 -7.20 4.16
CA ILE A 66 15.54 -8.13 4.48
C ILE A 66 15.58 -8.42 5.99
N LEU A 67 15.46 -7.39 6.84
CA LEU A 67 15.50 -7.54 8.30
C LEU A 67 14.34 -8.37 8.86
N VAL A 68 13.16 -8.29 8.25
CA VAL A 68 11.99 -9.09 8.67
C VAL A 68 12.01 -10.49 8.06
N TYR A 69 12.49 -10.61 6.83
CA TYR A 69 12.45 -11.86 6.07
C TYR A 69 13.44 -12.89 6.60
N ILE A 70 14.70 -12.51 6.90
CA ILE A 70 15.72 -13.46 7.38
C ILE A 70 15.27 -14.18 8.67
N PRO A 71 14.85 -13.49 9.75
CA PRO A 71 14.38 -14.15 10.96
C PRO A 71 13.14 -15.01 10.71
N SER A 72 12.24 -14.59 9.83
CA SER A 72 11.02 -15.33 9.53
C SER A 72 11.30 -16.62 8.75
N MET A 73 12.23 -16.59 7.79
CA MET A 73 12.71 -17.79 7.10
C MET A 73 13.36 -18.76 8.08
N ILE A 74 14.26 -18.28 8.94
CA ILE A 74 14.92 -19.12 9.97
C ILE A 74 13.88 -19.73 10.90
N GLY A 75 12.90 -18.94 11.37
CA GLY A 75 11.81 -19.42 12.20
C GLY A 75 10.98 -20.51 11.53
N THR A 76 10.69 -20.36 10.23
CA THR A 76 9.96 -21.36 9.44
C THR A 76 10.76 -22.64 9.27
N VAL A 77 12.06 -22.54 8.95
CA VAL A 77 12.96 -23.70 8.86
C VAL A 77 13.07 -24.42 10.21
N LEU A 78 13.18 -23.68 11.32
CA LEU A 78 13.22 -24.27 12.66
C LEU A 78 11.92 -24.99 13.01
N LYS A 79 10.76 -24.40 12.69
CA LYS A 79 9.44 -25.03 12.89
C LYS A 79 9.27 -26.31 12.05
N LEU A 80 9.79 -26.32 10.83
CA LEU A 80 9.80 -27.52 9.97
C LEU A 80 10.71 -28.60 10.55
N ARG A 81 11.87 -28.23 11.10
CA ARG A 81 12.83 -29.17 11.71
C ARG A 81 12.37 -29.72 13.06
N SER A 82 11.71 -28.91 13.88
CA SER A 82 11.18 -29.33 15.18
C SER A 82 9.87 -30.12 15.08
N GLY A 83 9.32 -30.26 13.88
CA GLY A 83 8.05 -30.96 13.65
C GLY A 83 6.82 -30.17 14.11
N VAL A 84 6.97 -28.89 14.46
CA VAL A 84 5.82 -28.00 14.77
C VAL A 84 4.94 -27.84 13.54
N ILE A 85 5.55 -27.72 12.37
CA ILE A 85 4.87 -27.87 11.08
C ILE A 85 5.11 -29.31 10.63
N GLY A 86 4.07 -30.14 10.66
CA GLY A 86 4.15 -31.56 10.34
C GLY A 86 4.53 -31.81 8.88
N SER A 87 5.81 -32.02 8.60
CA SER A 87 6.32 -32.30 7.25
C SER A 87 6.72 -33.77 7.04
N LEU A 88 7.20 -34.45 8.09
CA LEU A 88 7.72 -35.82 8.00
C LEU A 88 6.63 -36.90 7.96
N HIS A 89 5.44 -36.61 8.47
CA HIS A 89 4.30 -37.53 8.51
C HIS A 89 3.26 -37.23 7.41
N ASP A 90 3.57 -36.32 6.49
CA ASP A 90 2.71 -36.00 5.36
C ASP A 90 2.72 -37.17 4.36
N PRO A 91 1.56 -37.69 3.91
CA PRO A 91 1.48 -38.70 2.85
C PRO A 91 2.22 -38.30 1.57
N HIS A 92 2.48 -37.01 1.35
CA HIS A 92 3.17 -36.47 0.18
C HIS A 92 4.69 -36.29 0.38
N PHE A 93 5.25 -36.70 1.54
CA PHE A 93 6.68 -36.59 1.84
C PHE A 93 7.63 -37.13 0.75
N PRO A 94 7.36 -38.30 0.10
CA PRO A 94 8.21 -38.78 -0.98
C PRO A 94 8.31 -37.82 -2.17
N LYS A 95 7.21 -37.09 -2.48
CA LYS A 95 7.17 -36.09 -3.56
C LYS A 95 8.02 -34.87 -3.22
N PHE A 96 7.98 -34.39 -1.99
CA PHE A 96 8.82 -33.28 -1.53
C PHE A 96 10.31 -33.65 -1.59
N ARG A 97 10.66 -34.88 -1.19
CA ARG A 97 12.04 -35.39 -1.25
C ARG A 97 12.55 -35.55 -2.68
N ALA A 98 11.69 -35.96 -3.61
CA ALA A 98 12.04 -36.07 -5.03
C ALA A 98 12.23 -34.70 -5.72
N SER A 99 11.73 -33.62 -5.12
CA SER A 99 11.74 -32.27 -5.71
C SER A 99 12.85 -31.39 -5.14
N ALA A 100 14.00 -31.95 -4.76
CA ALA A 100 15.10 -31.21 -4.13
C ALA A 100 15.60 -30.03 -4.99
N ASP A 101 15.54 -30.16 -6.31
CA ASP A 101 15.95 -29.10 -7.24
C ASP A 101 15.09 -27.83 -7.12
N THR A 102 13.83 -27.97 -6.69
CA THR A 102 12.94 -26.81 -6.53
C THR A 102 13.35 -25.89 -5.38
N ILE A 103 14.18 -26.38 -4.46
CA ILE A 103 14.68 -25.59 -3.32
C ILE A 103 15.57 -24.43 -3.82
N PHE A 104 16.30 -24.62 -4.93
CA PHE A 104 17.13 -23.55 -5.52
C PHE A 104 16.29 -22.38 -6.05
N TYR A 105 15.02 -22.60 -6.40
CA TYR A 105 14.11 -21.52 -6.78
C TYR A 105 13.81 -20.58 -5.61
N ASN A 106 13.88 -21.03 -4.36
CA ASN A 106 13.58 -20.15 -3.22
C ASN A 106 14.55 -18.98 -3.11
N VAL A 107 15.85 -19.22 -3.34
CA VAL A 107 16.87 -18.17 -3.33
C VAL A 107 16.66 -17.20 -4.50
N SER A 108 16.40 -17.74 -5.69
CA SER A 108 16.15 -16.93 -6.89
C SER A 108 14.89 -16.08 -6.72
N ASN A 109 13.80 -16.70 -6.28
CA ASN A 109 12.54 -16.03 -5.98
C ASN A 109 12.76 -14.95 -4.94
N MET A 110 13.53 -15.18 -3.88
CA MET A 110 13.83 -14.16 -2.86
C MET A 110 14.51 -12.93 -3.47
N VAL A 111 15.50 -13.13 -4.35
CA VAL A 111 16.21 -12.02 -5.00
C VAL A 111 15.27 -11.25 -5.94
N TYR A 112 14.53 -11.94 -6.80
CA TYR A 112 13.61 -11.29 -7.74
C TYR A 112 12.42 -10.62 -7.03
N ALA A 113 11.91 -11.23 -5.97
CA ALA A 113 10.84 -10.68 -5.15
C ALA A 113 11.28 -9.39 -4.44
N LEU A 114 12.51 -9.36 -3.90
CA LEU A 114 13.08 -8.17 -3.29
C LEU A 114 13.31 -7.06 -4.33
N LEU A 115 13.89 -7.39 -5.49
CA LEU A 115 14.10 -6.43 -6.58
C LEU A 115 12.77 -5.87 -7.09
N GLY A 116 11.78 -6.73 -7.29
CA GLY A 116 10.42 -6.35 -7.70
C GLY A 116 9.75 -5.44 -6.68
N SER A 117 9.83 -5.77 -5.39
CA SER A 117 9.26 -4.95 -4.31
C SER A 117 9.92 -3.56 -4.23
N VAL A 118 11.26 -3.50 -4.23
CA VAL A 118 12.00 -2.23 -4.19
C VAL A 118 11.71 -1.38 -5.43
N GLY A 119 11.74 -1.98 -6.62
CA GLY A 119 11.45 -1.29 -7.88
C GLY A 119 10.00 -0.77 -7.95
N PHE A 120 9.04 -1.57 -7.50
CA PHE A 120 7.64 -1.16 -7.47
C PHE A 120 7.39 -0.04 -6.45
N MET A 121 8.00 -0.11 -5.27
CA MET A 121 7.91 0.95 -4.26
C MET A 121 8.59 2.24 -4.71
N TRP A 122 9.73 2.14 -5.41
CA TRP A 122 10.36 3.29 -6.05
C TRP A 122 9.41 3.94 -7.07
N LEU A 123 8.85 3.15 -7.98
CA LEU A 123 7.94 3.64 -9.01
C LEU A 123 6.70 4.30 -8.38
N LEU A 124 6.08 3.65 -7.40
CA LEU A 124 4.87 4.15 -6.75
C LEU A 124 5.12 5.51 -6.10
N VAL A 125 6.19 5.64 -5.32
CA VAL A 125 6.52 6.91 -4.63
C VAL A 125 6.97 7.99 -5.62
N ALA A 126 7.79 7.63 -6.61
CA ALA A 126 8.24 8.56 -7.64
C ALA A 126 7.06 9.11 -8.43
N VAL A 127 6.11 8.26 -8.86
CA VAL A 127 4.91 8.69 -9.57
C VAL A 127 4.05 9.61 -8.72
N ILE A 128 3.82 9.29 -7.44
CA ILE A 128 3.03 10.17 -6.56
C ILE A 128 3.68 11.55 -6.45
N ILE A 129 4.97 11.63 -6.12
CA ILE A 129 5.67 12.91 -5.97
C ILE A 129 5.70 13.66 -7.32
N PHE A 130 5.97 12.96 -8.41
CA PHE A 130 5.99 13.53 -9.75
C PHE A 130 4.64 14.15 -10.12
N LEU A 131 3.51 13.49 -9.82
CA LEU A 131 2.17 14.04 -10.07
C LEU A 131 1.89 15.34 -9.31
N PHE A 132 2.48 15.53 -8.12
CA PHE A 132 2.36 16.78 -7.36
C PHE A 132 3.23 17.91 -7.93
N VAL A 133 4.43 17.56 -8.42
CA VAL A 133 5.41 18.53 -8.92
C VAL A 133 5.14 18.94 -10.37
N TRP A 134 4.56 18.05 -11.19
CA TRP A 134 4.31 18.29 -12.60
C TRP A 134 3.17 19.29 -12.81
N LYS A 135 3.46 20.41 -13.50
CA LYS A 135 2.56 21.57 -13.65
C LYS A 135 1.14 21.20 -14.13
N PRO A 136 0.94 20.33 -15.15
CA PRO A 136 -0.39 19.99 -15.63
C PRO A 136 -1.24 19.25 -14.59
N THR A 137 -0.63 18.39 -13.79
CA THR A 137 -1.35 17.52 -12.83
C THR A 137 -1.44 18.12 -11.43
N SER A 138 -0.57 19.08 -11.10
CA SER A 138 -0.44 19.64 -9.74
C SER A 138 -1.76 20.19 -9.19
N ASN A 139 -2.50 20.98 -9.98
CA ASN A 139 -3.79 21.56 -9.56
C ASN A 139 -4.84 20.47 -9.24
N THR A 140 -4.88 19.41 -10.04
CA THR A 140 -5.78 18.28 -9.83
C THR A 140 -5.38 17.51 -8.58
N MET A 141 -4.08 17.28 -8.37
CA MET A 141 -3.55 16.57 -7.20
C MET A 141 -3.76 17.34 -5.90
N ILE A 142 -3.57 18.66 -5.89
CA ILE A 142 -3.87 19.53 -4.74
C ILE A 142 -5.37 19.47 -4.42
N SER A 143 -6.23 19.52 -5.45
CA SER A 143 -7.69 19.39 -5.28
C SER A 143 -8.07 18.03 -4.70
N LEU A 144 -7.45 16.94 -5.18
CA LEU A 144 -7.64 15.59 -4.65
C LEU A 144 -7.17 15.48 -3.20
N LEU A 145 -6.04 16.10 -2.85
CA LEU A 145 -5.50 16.14 -1.50
C LEU A 145 -6.42 16.91 -0.55
N ALA A 146 -6.95 18.05 -0.98
CA ALA A 146 -7.95 18.80 -0.22
C ALA A 146 -9.22 17.97 0.03
N TRP A 147 -9.69 17.24 -0.99
CA TRP A 147 -10.81 16.31 -0.84
C TRP A 147 -10.50 15.18 0.15
N GLY A 148 -9.29 14.60 0.09
CA GLY A 148 -8.82 13.58 1.04
C GLY A 148 -8.73 14.07 2.48
N ILE A 149 -8.28 15.31 2.70
CA ILE A 149 -8.28 15.95 4.03
C ILE A 149 -9.72 16.13 4.53
N GLY A 150 -10.62 16.64 3.68
CA GLY A 150 -12.04 16.77 3.99
C GLY A 150 -12.66 15.44 4.41
N LEU A 151 -12.42 14.38 3.63
CA LEU A 151 -12.85 13.03 3.98
C LEU A 151 -12.29 12.58 5.33
N THR A 152 -11.00 12.78 5.57
CA THR A 152 -10.36 12.39 6.83
C THR A 152 -11.03 13.08 8.03
N ILE A 153 -11.28 14.39 7.92
CA ILE A 153 -12.00 15.16 8.95
C ILE A 153 -13.41 14.59 9.18
N THR A 154 -14.16 14.28 8.12
CA THR A 154 -15.51 13.70 8.26
C THR A 154 -15.49 12.33 8.93
N ILE A 155 -14.47 11.50 8.68
CA ILE A 155 -14.28 10.19 9.32
C ILE A 155 -13.97 10.37 10.80
N VAL A 156 -13.07 11.28 11.17
CA VAL A 156 -12.75 11.56 12.58
C VAL A 156 -13.97 12.09 13.32
N LEU A 157 -14.71 13.03 12.72
CA LEU A 157 -15.94 13.57 13.30
C LEU A 157 -16.96 12.45 13.52
N LYS A 158 -17.14 11.57 12.54
CA LYS A 158 -17.99 10.38 12.67
C LYS A 158 -17.53 9.51 13.83
N MET A 159 -16.24 9.19 13.95
CA MET A 159 -15.72 8.38 15.07
C MET A 159 -16.09 9.01 16.42
N VAL A 160 -15.92 10.32 16.58
CA VAL A 160 -16.28 11.05 17.81
C VAL A 160 -17.78 10.99 18.10
N MET A 161 -18.62 11.24 17.09
CA MET A 161 -20.09 11.14 17.21
C MET A 161 -20.51 9.72 17.60
N MET A 162 -19.88 8.72 17.00
CA MET A 162 -20.16 7.30 17.22
C MET A 162 -19.74 6.86 18.63
N MET A 163 -18.60 7.34 19.13
CA MET A 163 -18.17 7.12 20.52
C MET A 163 -19.13 7.79 21.52
N SER A 164 -19.56 9.02 21.25
CA SER A 164 -20.53 9.75 22.09
C SER A 164 -21.90 9.07 22.13
N ALA A 165 -22.43 8.68 20.95
CA ALA A 165 -23.70 7.98 20.84
C ALA A 165 -23.64 6.62 21.56
N ARG A 166 -22.55 5.85 21.40
CA ARG A 166 -22.36 4.59 22.12
C ARG A 166 -22.38 4.79 23.63
N LYS A 167 -21.71 5.81 24.17
CA LYS A 167 -21.69 6.07 25.61
C LYS A 167 -23.05 6.48 26.17
N ASN A 168 -23.84 7.23 25.40
CA ASN A 168 -25.06 7.88 25.89
C ASN A 168 -26.35 7.09 25.60
N VAL A 169 -26.35 6.25 24.56
CA VAL A 169 -27.56 5.59 24.02
C VAL A 169 -27.51 4.07 24.19
N ASN A 170 -26.31 3.50 24.19
CA ASN A 170 -26.11 2.05 24.30
C ASN A 170 -25.36 1.73 25.59
N ILE A 171 -25.73 0.62 26.21
CA ILE A 171 -24.93 0.00 27.28
C ILE A 171 -24.47 -1.32 26.69
N ALA A 172 -23.19 -1.38 26.29
CA ALA A 172 -22.64 -2.48 25.49
C ALA A 172 -23.42 -2.69 24.17
N LEU A 173 -23.86 -3.93 23.89
CA LEU A 173 -24.66 -4.28 22.70
C LEU A 173 -26.15 -3.95 22.86
N TYR A 174 -26.60 -3.52 24.04
CA TYR A 174 -28.01 -3.27 24.33
C TYR A 174 -28.40 -1.80 24.19
N ARG A 175 -29.62 -1.55 23.70
CA ARG A 175 -30.20 -0.20 23.53
C ARG A 175 -30.81 0.28 24.86
N ALA A 176 -30.17 1.23 25.53
CA ALA A 176 -30.71 1.81 26.77
C ALA A 176 -31.89 2.77 26.49
N LYS A 177 -31.88 3.45 25.32
CA LYS A 177 -32.96 4.35 24.89
C LYS A 177 -33.40 4.04 23.45
N PRO A 178 -34.48 3.27 23.24
CA PRO A 178 -34.80 2.69 21.93
C PRO A 178 -35.14 3.75 20.86
N ARG A 179 -35.86 4.83 21.23
CA ARG A 179 -36.24 5.89 20.29
C ARG A 179 -35.01 6.63 19.74
N SER A 180 -34.12 7.07 20.64
CA SER A 180 -32.88 7.76 20.25
C SER A 180 -31.92 6.82 19.51
N ALA A 181 -31.85 5.54 19.91
CA ALA A 181 -31.04 4.53 19.23
C ALA A 181 -31.45 4.34 17.77
N ASN A 182 -32.75 4.30 17.47
CA ASN A 182 -33.24 4.11 16.11
C ASN A 182 -32.92 5.32 15.21
N ILE A 183 -33.08 6.55 15.70
CA ILE A 183 -32.74 7.76 14.95
C ILE A 183 -31.23 7.81 14.67
N TRP A 184 -30.40 7.51 15.67
CA TRP A 184 -28.96 7.43 15.51
C TRP A 184 -28.51 6.31 14.56
N ALA A 185 -29.19 5.16 14.60
CA ALA A 185 -28.93 4.06 13.68
C ALA A 185 -29.22 4.48 12.23
N LEU A 186 -30.39 5.07 11.96
CA LEU A 186 -30.75 5.54 10.62
C LEU A 186 -29.77 6.62 10.11
N ALA A 187 -29.39 7.57 10.97
CA ALA A 187 -28.40 8.59 10.61
C ALA A 187 -27.04 7.97 10.27
N MET A 188 -26.61 6.95 11.03
CA MET A 188 -25.37 6.23 10.78
C MET A 188 -25.42 5.35 9.52
N GLU A 189 -26.56 4.75 9.22
CA GLU A 189 -26.77 3.99 7.97
C GLU A 189 -26.63 4.90 6.74
N CYS A 190 -27.32 6.04 6.72
CA CYS A 190 -27.18 7.03 5.64
C CYS A 190 -25.73 7.51 5.47
N TRP A 191 -25.02 7.76 6.57
CA TRP A 191 -23.61 8.15 6.54
C TRP A 191 -22.71 7.01 6.03
N ASN A 192 -22.98 5.77 6.43
CA ASN A 192 -22.24 4.59 5.99
C ASN A 192 -22.42 4.30 4.50
N ILE A 193 -23.60 4.54 3.94
CA ILE A 193 -23.84 4.42 2.48
C ILE A 193 -22.91 5.38 1.73
N GLY A 194 -22.81 6.64 2.18
CA GLY A 194 -21.89 7.62 1.59
C GLY A 194 -20.41 7.24 1.69
N LEU A 195 -20.01 6.60 2.79
CA LEU A 195 -18.63 6.14 2.99
C LEU A 195 -18.31 4.78 2.35
N GLY A 196 -19.33 4.01 1.95
CA GLY A 196 -19.17 2.65 1.41
C GLY A 196 -18.25 2.58 0.20
N GLY A 197 -18.32 3.56 -0.70
CA GLY A 197 -17.41 3.66 -1.85
C GLY A 197 -15.95 3.85 -1.45
N GLY A 198 -15.69 4.62 -0.38
CA GLY A 198 -14.35 4.83 0.16
C GLY A 198 -13.75 3.56 0.77
N VAL A 199 -14.57 2.67 1.33
CA VAL A 199 -14.09 1.39 1.88
C VAL A 199 -13.54 0.49 0.78
N VAL A 200 -14.19 0.42 -0.39
CA VAL A 200 -13.72 -0.40 -1.52
C VAL A 200 -12.40 0.14 -2.06
N LEU A 201 -12.30 1.45 -2.28
CA LEU A 201 -11.05 2.10 -2.70
C LEU A 201 -9.93 1.94 -1.67
N GLY A 202 -10.27 2.04 -0.38
CA GLY A 202 -9.34 1.78 0.72
C GLY A 202 -8.80 0.36 0.69
N ARG A 203 -9.67 -0.64 0.50
CA ARG A 203 -9.27 -2.06 0.37
C ARG A 203 -8.40 -2.29 -0.86
N LEU A 204 -8.73 -1.71 -2.00
CA LEU A 204 -7.91 -1.81 -3.22
C LEU A 204 -6.51 -1.22 -2.98
N THR A 205 -6.43 -0.05 -2.35
CA THR A 205 -5.16 0.61 -2.04
C THR A 205 -4.35 -0.21 -1.04
N GLN A 206 -4.99 -0.73 0.01
CA GLN A 206 -4.35 -1.62 0.98
C GLN A 206 -3.84 -2.89 0.33
N PHE A 207 -4.60 -3.48 -0.59
CA PHE A 207 -4.19 -4.67 -1.32
C PHE A 207 -3.00 -4.38 -2.24
N LEU A 208 -3.00 -3.25 -2.95
CA LEU A 208 -1.87 -2.82 -3.78
C LEU A 208 -0.61 -2.59 -2.93
N LEU A 209 -0.73 -1.89 -1.80
CA LEU A 209 0.39 -1.67 -0.88
C LEU A 209 0.87 -2.97 -0.21
N ALA A 210 -0.06 -3.85 0.18
CA ALA A 210 0.26 -5.16 0.72
C ALA A 210 0.98 -6.00 -0.34
N SER A 211 0.51 -5.99 -1.60
CA SER A 211 1.20 -6.66 -2.70
C SER A 211 2.60 -6.12 -2.92
N ALA A 212 2.78 -4.79 -2.86
CA ALA A 212 4.09 -4.16 -3.01
C ALA A 212 5.09 -4.62 -1.94
N VAL A 213 4.65 -4.70 -0.69
CA VAL A 213 5.51 -5.05 0.45
C VAL A 213 5.68 -6.56 0.61
N TRP A 214 4.62 -7.34 0.38
CA TRP A 214 4.58 -8.79 0.59
C TRP A 214 4.89 -9.64 -0.63
N ILE A 215 4.92 -9.10 -1.85
CA ILE A 215 5.47 -9.85 -2.99
C ILE A 215 6.91 -10.29 -2.72
N GLY A 216 7.64 -9.50 -1.92
CA GLY A 216 8.99 -9.76 -1.42
C GLY A 216 9.13 -10.99 -0.52
N ARG A 217 8.03 -11.49 0.04
CA ARG A 217 8.01 -12.53 1.08
C ARG A 217 7.38 -13.82 0.57
N ILE A 218 8.23 -14.84 0.41
CA ILE A 218 7.81 -16.19 0.00
C ILE A 218 7.53 -17.09 1.23
N ASP A 219 7.91 -16.62 2.41
CA ASP A 219 7.83 -17.39 3.66
C ASP A 219 6.43 -17.40 4.29
N VAL A 220 5.53 -16.51 3.87
CA VAL A 220 4.15 -16.43 4.34
C VAL A 220 3.22 -16.44 3.14
N THR A 221 2.10 -17.16 3.25
CA THR A 221 1.05 -17.09 2.24
C THR A 221 0.48 -15.69 2.17
N PHE A 222 0.41 -15.13 0.96
CA PHE A 222 -0.03 -13.76 0.71
C PHE A 222 -1.42 -13.42 1.31
N LEU A 223 -2.28 -14.43 1.44
CA LEU A 223 -3.65 -14.33 1.96
C LEU A 223 -3.82 -14.98 3.35
N ASP A 224 -2.76 -15.13 4.15
CA ASP A 224 -2.88 -15.71 5.50
C ASP A 224 -3.77 -14.84 6.41
N GLU A 225 -4.66 -15.46 7.18
CA GLU A 225 -5.52 -14.76 8.16
C GLU A 225 -4.69 -14.02 9.23
N ASN A 226 -3.44 -14.44 9.43
CA ASN A 226 -2.51 -13.83 10.37
C ASN A 226 -1.72 -12.66 9.78
N VAL A 227 -1.91 -12.32 8.50
CA VAL A 227 -1.31 -11.10 7.95
C VAL A 227 -2.03 -9.90 8.56
N SER A 228 -1.43 -9.39 9.64
CA SER A 228 -1.84 -8.15 10.27
C SER A 228 -0.68 -7.15 10.19
N PHE A 229 -0.98 -5.93 9.73
CA PHE A 229 -0.02 -4.84 9.80
C PHE A 229 -0.25 -4.10 11.11
N MET A 230 0.73 -4.16 12.04
CA MET A 230 0.62 -3.57 13.38
C MET A 230 -0.63 -4.03 14.16
N GLY A 231 -1.02 -5.31 14.03
CA GLY A 231 -2.20 -5.87 14.70
C GLY A 231 -3.54 -5.58 14.02
N TYR A 232 -3.55 -4.83 12.92
CA TYR A 232 -4.73 -4.67 12.06
C TYR A 232 -4.72 -5.71 10.93
N GLY A 233 -5.70 -6.60 10.94
CA GLY A 233 -5.92 -7.55 9.84
C GLY A 233 -6.32 -6.81 8.55
N PHE A 234 -5.75 -7.21 7.42
CA PHE A 234 -6.02 -6.58 6.11
C PHE A 234 -7.47 -6.79 5.63
N ASP A 235 -8.17 -7.81 6.13
CA ASP A 235 -9.59 -8.02 5.85
C ASP A 235 -10.41 -8.14 7.15
N TYR A 236 -11.03 -7.03 7.55
CA TYR A 236 -11.95 -6.98 8.68
C TYR A 236 -13.40 -7.31 8.29
N THR A 237 -13.69 -7.52 7.00
CA THR A 237 -15.06 -7.75 6.51
C THR A 237 -15.73 -8.96 7.15
N PRO A 238 -15.07 -10.13 7.27
CA PRO A 238 -15.65 -11.29 7.96
C PRO A 238 -15.98 -11.01 9.44
N THR A 239 -15.19 -10.15 10.09
CA THR A 239 -15.45 -9.77 11.49
C THR A 239 -16.70 -8.91 11.64
N ASN A 240 -17.10 -8.17 10.60
CA ASN A 240 -18.31 -7.37 10.62
C ASN A 240 -19.56 -8.25 10.54
N PHE A 241 -19.56 -9.29 9.70
CA PHE A 241 -20.66 -10.26 9.67
C PHE A 241 -20.83 -10.98 11.02
N ARG A 242 -19.73 -11.32 11.71
CA ARG A 242 -19.79 -11.87 13.07
C ARG A 242 -20.43 -10.89 14.06
N LYS A 243 -20.11 -9.60 13.97
CA LYS A 243 -20.72 -8.55 14.81
C LYS A 243 -22.21 -8.36 14.51
N GLU A 244 -22.60 -8.44 13.24
CA GLU A 244 -23.98 -8.33 12.80
C GLU A 244 -24.83 -9.46 13.38
N ILE A 245 -24.36 -10.70 13.29
CA ILE A 245 -25.02 -11.87 13.91
C ILE A 245 -25.22 -11.65 15.41
N LEU A 246 -24.17 -11.23 16.12
CA LEU A 246 -24.24 -10.96 17.57
C LEU A 246 -25.20 -9.83 17.96
N VAL A 247 -25.49 -8.90 17.05
CA VAL A 247 -26.47 -7.82 17.27
C VAL A 247 -27.90 -8.28 17.02
N HIS A 248 -28.10 -9.29 16.16
CA HIS A 248 -29.43 -9.82 15.84
C HIS A 248 -29.87 -10.99 16.75
N GLU A 249 -28.92 -11.70 17.36
CA GLU A 249 -29.20 -12.84 18.25
C GLU A 249 -29.42 -12.47 19.73
N GLY A 250 -29.16 -11.21 20.14
CA GLY A 250 -29.34 -10.71 21.51
C GLY A 250 -30.48 -9.72 21.67
#